data_AF-A0AAV5TJB5-F1
#
_entry.id   AF-A0AAV5TJB5-F1
#
_cell.length_a   1.000
_cell.length_b   1.000
_cell.length_c   1.000
_cell.angle_alpha   90.00
_cell.angle_beta   90.00
_cell.angle_gamma   90.00
#
_symmetry.space_group_name_H-M   'P 1'
#
loop_
_entity.id
_entity.type
_entity.pdbx_description
1 polymer ?
#
loop_
_entity_poly.entity_id
_entity_poly.type
_entity_poly.pdbx_seq_one_letter_code
_entity_poly.pdbx_strand_id
1 'polypeptide(L)'
;SGLGYFPVPFLNIIRLAGFNLSFLFCGAVFSERMCATRYVIDYESNVRTYISVSLNISADIFSILIATLIVKGVLNGYYLSLVALFPNPFYCLMFRTMLRRNERHLNRLSEQRGAKSRDAYTLSLRVQLKENIWSMQKIEYVLYLLSFVLAFDLIFVFLPPLFLDGPHDMRSLQWFTVAANIVVALLLVAAISMAFHSDFLPTRLKRFI
;
A
#
# COMPACT_ATOMS: atom_id res chain seq x y z
N SER A 1 -28.16 -15.67 -2.12
CA SER A 1 -28.41 -15.47 -0.67
C SER A 1 -27.66 -14.23 -0.23
N GLY A 2 -28.34 -13.09 -0.19
CA GLY A 2 -27.71 -11.79 0.05
C GLY A 2 -27.36 -11.59 1.54
N LEU A 3 -26.46 -10.65 1.81
CA LEU A 3 -26.05 -10.20 3.15
C LEU A 3 -27.20 -9.75 4.07
N GLY A 4 -28.46 -9.75 3.63
CA GLY A 4 -29.63 -9.45 4.46
C GLY A 4 -29.99 -10.52 5.49
N TYR A 5 -29.39 -11.73 5.43
CA TYR A 5 -29.68 -12.83 6.38
C TYR A 5 -28.59 -13.10 7.42
N PHE A 6 -27.38 -12.59 7.20
CA PHE A 6 -26.35 -12.61 8.24
C PHE A 6 -26.32 -11.23 8.85
N PRO A 7 -26.61 -11.08 10.15
CA PRO A 7 -26.51 -9.79 10.77
C PRO A 7 -25.04 -9.48 11.00
N VAL A 8 -24.37 -9.08 9.92
CA VAL A 8 -22.99 -8.59 9.98
C VAL A 8 -23.04 -7.27 10.73
N PRO A 9 -22.31 -7.12 11.86
CA PRO A 9 -22.35 -5.89 12.63
C PRO A 9 -21.91 -4.73 11.73
N PHE A 10 -22.63 -3.60 11.76
CA PHE A 10 -22.36 -2.43 10.92
C PHE A 10 -20.88 -2.00 10.94
N LEU A 11 -20.22 -2.15 12.10
CA LEU A 11 -18.79 -1.88 12.28
C LEU A 11 -17.89 -2.78 11.41
N ASN A 12 -18.27 -4.04 11.19
CA ASN A 12 -17.52 -4.94 10.33
C ASN A 12 -17.70 -4.60 8.85
N ILE A 13 -18.87 -4.09 8.44
CA ILE A 13 -19.08 -3.57 7.07
C ILE A 13 -18.19 -2.36 6.81
N ILE A 14 -18.13 -1.42 7.77
CA ILE A 14 -17.26 -0.24 7.69
C ILE A 14 -15.79 -0.65 7.63
N ARG A 15 -15.38 -1.63 8.44
CA ARG A 15 -14.02 -2.17 8.43
C ARG A 15 -13.65 -2.80 7.09
N LEU A 16 -14.54 -3.62 6.54
CA LEU A 16 -14.36 -4.27 5.25
C LEU A 16 -14.26 -3.26 4.10
N ALA A 17 -15.07 -2.19 4.15
CA ALA A 17 -14.96 -1.08 3.22
C ALA A 17 -13.62 -0.34 3.37
N GLY A 18 -13.19 -0.08 4.61
CA GLY A 18 -11.89 0.53 4.91
C GLY A 18 -10.70 -0.29 4.39
N PHE A 19 -10.74 -1.61 4.58
CA PHE A 19 -9.72 -2.53 4.05
C PHE A 19 -9.58 -2.42 2.52
N ASN A 20 -10.72 -2.43 1.81
CA ASN A 20 -10.73 -2.31 0.36
C ASN A 20 -10.24 -0.93 -0.13
N LEU A 21 -10.56 0.15 0.60
CA LEU A 21 -10.03 1.49 0.32
C LEU A 21 -8.51 1.53 0.47
N SER A 22 -7.96 1.01 1.58
CA SER A 22 -6.51 0.97 1.81
C SER A 22 -5.78 0.21 0.71
N PHE A 23 -6.35 -0.89 0.23
CA PHE A 23 -5.78 -1.67 -0.87
C PHE A 23 -5.74 -0.88 -2.19
N LEU A 24 -6.84 -0.20 -2.56
CA LEU A 24 -6.89 0.61 -3.78
C LEU A 24 -5.91 1.79 -3.71
N PHE A 25 -5.79 2.42 -2.55
CA PHE A 25 -4.82 3.48 -2.31
C PHE A 25 -3.38 2.99 -2.51
N CYS A 26 -3.03 1.79 -2.03
CA CYS A 26 -1.73 1.18 -2.31
C CYS A 26 -1.46 0.98 -3.79
N GLY A 27 -2.47 0.52 -4.54
CA GLY A 27 -2.38 0.36 -6.00
C GLY A 27 -2.16 1.70 -6.73
N ALA A 28 -2.82 2.77 -6.27
CA ALA A 28 -2.66 4.12 -6.82
C ALA A 28 -1.24 4.65 -6.59
N VAL A 29 -0.74 4.58 -5.35
CA VAL A 29 0.63 4.97 -4.99
C VAL A 29 1.66 4.16 -5.77
N PHE A 30 1.44 2.84 -5.93
CA PHE A 30 2.30 2.00 -6.75
C PHE A 30 2.35 2.48 -8.21
N SER A 31 1.18 2.74 -8.80
CA SER A 31 1.06 3.17 -10.20
C SER A 31 1.72 4.53 -10.42
N GLU A 32 1.54 5.47 -9.48
CA GLU A 32 2.23 6.76 -9.47
C GLU A 32 3.75 6.58 -9.51
N ARG A 33 4.30 5.70 -8.65
CA ARG A 33 5.76 5.46 -8.58
C ARG A 33 6.30 4.76 -9.82
N MET A 34 5.51 3.91 -10.47
CA MET A 34 5.85 3.30 -11.76
C MET A 34 5.91 4.37 -12.87
N CYS A 35 4.96 5.31 -12.89
CA CYS A 35 4.97 6.43 -13.81
C CYS A 35 6.18 7.35 -13.58
N ALA A 36 6.45 7.72 -12.33
CA ALA A 36 7.57 8.59 -11.99
C ALA A 36 8.93 8.00 -12.39
N THR A 37 9.11 6.68 -12.21
CA THR A 37 10.37 6.00 -12.58
C THR A 37 10.51 5.75 -14.08
N ARG A 38 9.42 5.48 -14.80
CA ARG A 38 9.47 5.24 -16.25
C ARG A 38 9.68 6.54 -17.04
N TYR A 39 9.19 7.66 -16.53
CA TYR A 39 9.23 8.97 -17.20
C TYR A 39 10.25 9.94 -16.59
N VAL A 40 11.28 9.49 -15.88
CA VAL A 40 12.30 10.37 -15.25
C VAL A 40 12.86 11.42 -16.21
N ILE A 41 13.15 11.02 -17.45
CA ILE A 41 13.71 11.89 -18.48
C ILE A 41 12.71 12.96 -18.95
N ASP A 42 11.42 12.63 -18.98
CA ASP A 42 10.33 13.53 -19.43
C ASP A 42 9.85 14.44 -18.27
N TYR A 43 10.01 13.98 -17.02
CA TYR A 43 9.74 14.73 -15.80
C TYR A 43 10.66 15.94 -15.61
N GLU A 44 11.88 15.88 -16.14
CA GLU A 44 12.86 16.98 -16.08
C GLU A 44 12.41 18.20 -16.91
N SER A 45 11.63 17.97 -17.98
CA SER A 45 11.12 19.05 -18.83
C SER A 45 9.78 19.61 -18.36
N ASN A 46 8.93 18.81 -17.70
CA ASN A 46 7.60 19.23 -17.29
C ASN A 46 7.19 18.54 -15.98
N VAL A 47 6.93 19.32 -14.93
CA VAL A 47 6.39 18.83 -13.66
C VAL A 47 4.91 18.46 -13.85
N ARG A 48 4.62 17.19 -14.17
CA ARG A 48 3.26 16.69 -14.44
C ARG A 48 2.56 16.15 -13.20
N THR A 49 2.40 17.00 -12.18
CA THR A 49 1.66 16.68 -10.94
C THR A 49 0.21 16.26 -11.20
N TYR A 50 -0.40 16.73 -12.31
CA TYR A 50 -1.76 16.38 -12.69
C TYR A 50 -1.98 14.88 -12.93
N ILE A 51 -0.95 14.12 -13.33
CA ILE A 51 -1.07 12.67 -13.57
C ILE A 51 -1.21 11.92 -12.24
N SER A 52 -0.45 12.31 -11.23
CA SER A 52 -0.56 11.73 -9.88
C SER A 52 -1.91 12.07 -9.25
N VAL A 53 -2.32 13.34 -9.35
CA VAL A 53 -3.60 13.81 -8.82
C VAL A 53 -4.77 13.10 -9.50
N SER A 54 -4.74 12.92 -10.83
CA SER A 54 -5.82 12.22 -11.54
C SER A 54 -5.88 10.72 -11.21
N LEU A 55 -4.73 10.07 -11.04
CA LEU A 55 -4.67 8.67 -10.59
C LEU A 55 -5.25 8.49 -9.19
N ASN A 56 -4.91 9.37 -8.23
CA ASN A 56 -5.46 9.30 -6.88
C ASN A 56 -6.96 9.60 -6.85
N ILE A 57 -7.43 10.66 -7.54
CA ILE A 57 -8.86 10.99 -7.61
C ILE A 57 -9.65 9.83 -8.24
N SER A 58 -9.15 9.24 -9.32
CA SER A 58 -9.83 8.08 -9.93
C SER A 58 -9.88 6.89 -8.98
N ALA A 59 -8.79 6.59 -8.26
CA ALA A 59 -8.75 5.53 -7.26
C ALA A 59 -9.75 5.78 -6.11
N ASP A 60 -9.87 7.02 -5.63
CA ASP A 60 -10.83 7.40 -4.59
C ASP A 60 -12.27 7.23 -5.06
N ILE A 61 -12.59 7.67 -6.29
CA ILE A 61 -13.92 7.48 -6.89
C ILE A 61 -14.26 5.99 -6.99
N PHE A 62 -13.34 5.17 -7.52
CA PHE A 62 -13.54 3.72 -7.60
C PHE A 62 -13.73 3.09 -6.22
N SER A 63 -12.99 3.55 -5.22
CA SER A 63 -13.11 3.04 -3.85
C SER A 63 -14.47 3.36 -3.24
N ILE A 64 -14.95 4.59 -3.39
CA ILE A 64 -16.28 4.99 -2.90
C ILE A 64 -17.37 4.15 -3.60
N LEU A 65 -17.26 3.93 -4.91
CA LEU A 65 -18.19 3.09 -5.64
C LEU A 65 -18.22 1.66 -5.08
N ILE A 66 -17.06 1.03 -4.87
CA ILE A 66 -16.97 -0.31 -4.30
C ILE A 66 -17.56 -0.35 -2.88
N ALA A 67 -17.22 0.63 -2.03
CA ALA A 67 -17.77 0.73 -0.68
C ALA A 67 -19.31 0.81 -0.70
N THR A 68 -19.89 1.60 -1.60
CA THR A 68 -21.36 1.68 -1.74
C THR A 68 -21.99 0.37 -2.21
N LEU A 69 -21.32 -0.40 -3.07
CA LEU A 69 -21.79 -1.71 -3.53
C LEU A 69 -21.74 -2.78 -2.44
N ILE A 70 -20.73 -2.71 -1.55
CA ILE A 70 -20.63 -3.57 -0.35
C ILE A 70 -21.77 -3.24 0.62
N VAL A 71 -21.98 -1.94 0.92
CA VAL A 71 -23.04 -1.50 1.85
C VAL A 71 -24.43 -1.85 1.34
N LYS A 72 -24.67 -1.75 0.03
CA LYS A 72 -25.93 -2.18 -0.61
C LYS A 72 -26.10 -3.70 -0.67
N GLY A 73 -25.11 -4.48 -0.24
CA GLY A 73 -25.15 -5.94 -0.23
C GLY A 73 -25.12 -6.59 -1.62
N VAL A 74 -24.78 -5.83 -2.67
CA VAL A 74 -24.65 -6.32 -4.04
C VAL A 74 -23.38 -7.14 -4.19
N LEU A 75 -22.29 -6.67 -3.57
CA LEU A 75 -21.02 -7.38 -3.49
C LEU A 75 -20.85 -7.99 -2.12
N ASN A 76 -20.48 -9.28 -2.08
CA ASN A 76 -20.08 -9.92 -0.85
C ASN A 76 -18.64 -9.54 -0.51
N GLY A 77 -18.49 -8.63 0.45
CA GLY A 77 -17.20 -8.08 0.81
C GLY A 77 -16.21 -9.11 1.36
N TYR A 78 -16.66 -10.26 1.89
CA TYR A 78 -15.74 -11.33 2.31
C TYR A 78 -15.00 -11.95 1.13
N TYR A 79 -15.71 -12.24 0.04
CA TYR A 79 -15.07 -12.73 -1.19
C TYR A 79 -14.18 -11.66 -1.80
N LEU A 80 -14.61 -10.40 -1.77
CA LEU A 80 -13.80 -9.30 -2.28
C LEU A 80 -12.49 -9.15 -1.49
N SER A 81 -12.54 -9.22 -0.15
CA SER A 81 -11.35 -9.15 0.69
C SER A 81 -10.41 -10.34 0.53
N LEU A 82 -10.94 -11.54 0.27
CA LEU A 82 -10.11 -12.70 -0.11
C LEU A 82 -9.41 -12.49 -1.44
N VAL A 83 -10.13 -11.98 -2.44
CA VAL A 83 -9.56 -11.67 -3.76
C VAL A 83 -8.51 -10.56 -3.66
N ALA A 84 -8.74 -9.56 -2.81
CA ALA A 84 -7.81 -8.45 -2.57
C ALA A 84 -6.51 -8.88 -1.84
N LEU A 85 -6.44 -10.09 -1.27
CA LEU A 85 -5.21 -10.61 -0.66
C LEU A 85 -4.14 -10.94 -1.71
N PHE A 86 -4.54 -11.45 -2.88
CA PHE A 86 -3.61 -11.96 -3.90
C PHE A 86 -2.74 -10.89 -4.57
N PRO A 87 -3.22 -9.67 -4.85
CA PRO A 87 -2.41 -8.68 -5.54
C PRO A 87 -1.38 -8.00 -4.63
N ASN A 88 -1.54 -7.99 -3.31
CA ASN A 88 -0.58 -7.39 -2.37
C ASN A 88 0.85 -7.95 -2.53
N PRO A 89 1.10 -9.27 -2.45
CA PRO A 89 2.43 -9.81 -2.69
C PRO A 89 2.92 -9.56 -4.12
N PHE A 90 2.01 -9.48 -5.09
CA PHE A 90 2.35 -9.16 -6.47
C PHE A 90 2.89 -7.72 -6.61
N TYR A 91 2.25 -6.73 -5.97
CA TYR A 91 2.74 -5.35 -5.95
C TYR A 91 4.10 -5.24 -5.27
N CYS A 92 4.31 -5.92 -4.13
CA CYS A 92 5.61 -5.97 -3.46
C CYS A 92 6.71 -6.56 -4.37
N LEU A 93 6.43 -7.69 -5.04
CA LEU A 93 7.37 -8.31 -5.97
C LEU A 93 7.70 -7.38 -7.14
N MET A 94 6.69 -6.78 -7.76
CA MET A 94 6.88 -5.82 -8.85
C MET A 94 7.71 -4.62 -8.41
N PHE A 95 7.43 -4.07 -7.23
CA PHE A 95 8.18 -2.96 -6.65
C PHE A 95 9.66 -3.31 -6.46
N ARG A 96 9.95 -4.51 -5.92
CA ARG A 96 11.31 -5.03 -5.75
C ARG A 96 12.02 -5.25 -7.09
N THR A 97 11.32 -5.75 -8.11
CA THR A 97 11.92 -5.91 -9.45
C THR A 97 12.27 -4.55 -10.07
N MET A 98 11.45 -3.52 -9.85
CA MET A 98 11.74 -2.17 -10.30
C MET A 98 12.93 -1.56 -9.57
N LEU A 99 13.02 -1.72 -8.25
CA LEU A 99 14.16 -1.25 -7.48
C LEU A 99 15.48 -1.84 -8.02
N ARG A 100 15.50 -3.17 -8.24
CA ARG A 100 16.65 -3.86 -8.85
C ARG A 100 16.98 -3.36 -10.26
N ARG A 101 15.97 -3.02 -11.08
CA ARG A 101 16.20 -2.44 -12.41
C ARG A 101 16.84 -1.06 -12.32
N ASN A 102 16.38 -0.23 -11.39
CA ASN A 102 16.91 1.12 -11.17
C ASN A 102 18.35 1.07 -10.64
N GLU A 103 18.65 0.17 -9.70
CA GLU A 103 20.01 -0.08 -9.21
C GLU A 103 20.96 -0.55 -10.33
N ARG A 104 20.51 -1.48 -11.18
CA ARG A 104 21.30 -1.92 -12.35
C ARG A 104 21.55 -0.79 -13.33
N HIS A 105 20.56 0.09 -13.56
CA HIS A 105 20.72 1.24 -14.43
C HIS A 105 21.73 2.24 -13.85
N LEU A 106 21.69 2.49 -12.54
CA LEU A 106 22.67 3.32 -11.83
C LEU A 106 24.09 2.73 -11.93
N ASN A 107 24.24 1.41 -11.76
CA ASN A 107 25.53 0.74 -11.85
C ASN A 107 26.13 0.85 -13.26
N ARG A 108 25.32 0.66 -14.32
CA ARG A 108 25.75 0.85 -15.72
C ARG A 108 26.21 2.29 -15.99
N LEU A 109 25.47 3.28 -15.47
CA LEU A 109 25.86 4.68 -15.57
C LEU A 109 27.17 4.95 -14.83
N SER A 110 27.42 4.29 -13.69
CA SER A 110 28.66 4.41 -12.91
C SER A 110 29.86 3.77 -13.64
N GLU A 111 29.68 2.62 -14.29
CA GLU A 111 30.72 1.96 -15.09
C GLU A 111 31.11 2.77 -16.34
N GLN A 112 30.15 3.47 -16.96
CA GLN A 112 30.40 4.35 -18.10
C GLN A 112 31.21 5.61 -17.78
N ARG A 113 31.54 5.86 -16.50
CA ARG A 113 32.39 6.98 -16.03
C ARG A 113 33.77 7.02 -16.70
N GLY A 114 34.26 5.89 -17.23
CA GLY A 114 35.52 5.83 -17.98
C GLY A 114 35.43 6.27 -19.45
N ALA A 115 34.23 6.32 -20.03
CA ALA A 115 34.03 6.65 -21.44
C ALA A 115 33.47 8.08 -21.57
N LYS A 116 34.36 9.03 -21.91
CA LYS A 116 34.07 10.44 -22.24
C LYS A 116 32.70 10.63 -22.95
N SER A 117 31.69 11.16 -22.26
CA SER A 117 30.55 11.85 -22.92
C SER A 117 29.63 12.55 -21.89
N ARG A 118 29.45 13.88 -22.05
CA ARG A 118 28.38 14.71 -21.44
C ARG A 118 28.27 14.72 -19.91
N ASP A 119 29.24 15.35 -19.23
CA ASP A 119 29.38 15.34 -17.77
C ASP A 119 28.26 15.98 -16.94
N ALA A 120 27.57 17.03 -17.43
CA ALA A 120 26.55 17.72 -16.63
C ALA A 120 25.21 16.94 -16.55
N TYR A 121 24.71 16.47 -17.71
CA TYR A 121 23.46 15.71 -17.81
C TYR A 121 23.57 14.33 -17.13
N THR A 122 24.76 13.74 -17.16
CA THR A 122 25.00 12.43 -16.53
C THR A 122 25.10 12.54 -15.01
N LEU A 123 25.53 13.68 -14.46
CA LEU A 123 25.63 13.89 -13.02
C LEU A 123 24.26 14.17 -12.38
N SER A 124 23.45 15.06 -12.97
CA SER A 124 22.09 15.35 -12.46
C SER A 124 21.22 14.10 -12.46
N LEU A 125 21.26 13.31 -13.55
CA LEU A 125 20.52 12.06 -13.68
C LEU A 125 20.92 11.04 -12.60
N ARG A 126 22.21 10.93 -12.27
CA ARG A 126 22.70 10.02 -11.20
C ARG A 126 22.20 10.44 -9.82
N VAL A 127 22.23 11.74 -9.52
CA VAL A 127 21.74 12.26 -8.24
C VAL A 127 20.24 11.99 -8.11
N GLN A 128 19.45 12.32 -9.14
CA GLN A 128 18.01 12.06 -9.16
C GLN A 128 17.69 10.56 -9.06
N LEU A 129 18.43 9.70 -9.76
CA LEU A 129 18.20 8.25 -9.71
C LEU A 129 18.55 7.69 -8.33
N LYS A 130 19.59 8.21 -7.68
CA LYS A 130 19.96 7.85 -6.30
C LYS A 130 18.90 8.30 -5.29
N GLU A 131 18.38 9.51 -5.42
CA GLU A 131 17.28 10.02 -4.59
C GLU A 131 15.99 9.23 -4.81
N ASN A 132 15.66 8.88 -6.05
CA ASN A 132 14.51 8.04 -6.37
C ASN A 132 14.64 6.62 -5.81
N ILE A 133 15.80 5.98 -5.93
CA ILE A 133 16.06 4.66 -5.31
C ILE A 133 15.90 4.75 -3.79
N TRP A 134 16.45 5.78 -3.16
CA TRP A 134 16.32 5.99 -1.73
C TRP A 134 14.87 6.22 -1.29
N SER A 135 14.11 7.02 -2.04
CA SER A 135 12.68 7.23 -1.80
C SER A 135 11.88 5.94 -1.99
N MET A 136 12.17 5.17 -3.04
CA MET A 136 11.53 3.89 -3.29
C MET A 136 11.79 2.89 -2.18
N GLN A 137 13.02 2.77 -1.67
CA GLN A 137 13.34 1.89 -0.54
C GLN A 137 12.51 2.22 0.72
N LYS A 138 12.26 3.51 0.99
CA LYS A 138 11.38 3.92 2.10
C LYS A 138 9.93 3.51 1.86
N ILE A 139 9.44 3.74 0.65
CA ILE A 139 8.08 3.35 0.27
C ILE A 139 7.92 1.83 0.33
N GLU A 140 8.94 1.05 -0.06
CA GLU A 140 8.94 -0.41 0.05
C GLU A 140 8.75 -0.86 1.51
N TYR A 141 9.48 -0.24 2.44
CA TYR A 141 9.34 -0.54 3.87
C TYR A 141 7.93 -0.24 4.38
N VAL A 142 7.38 0.93 4.04
CA VAL A 142 6.01 1.32 4.41
C VAL A 142 4.99 0.38 3.80
N LEU A 143 5.17 -0.03 2.54
CA LEU A 143 4.29 -0.98 1.86
C LEU A 143 4.31 -2.37 2.51
N TYR A 144 5.48 -2.88 2.91
CA TYR A 144 5.55 -4.16 3.65
C TYR A 144 4.88 -4.07 5.01
N LEU A 145 5.13 -2.99 5.75
CA LEU A 145 4.54 -2.77 7.06
C LEU A 145 3.01 -2.68 6.98
N LEU A 146 2.51 -1.92 6.01
CA LEU A 146 1.07 -1.79 5.78
C LEU A 146 0.46 -3.11 5.29
N SER A 147 1.14 -3.84 4.40
CA SER A 147 0.69 -5.17 3.97
C SER A 147 0.61 -6.16 5.13
N PHE A 148 1.56 -6.12 6.06
CA PHE A 148 1.57 -6.95 7.26
C PHE A 148 0.39 -6.61 8.18
N VAL A 149 0.15 -5.32 8.44
CA VAL A 149 -0.98 -4.87 9.25
C VAL A 149 -2.32 -5.26 8.61
N LEU A 150 -2.46 -5.09 7.29
CA LEU A 150 -3.66 -5.50 6.54
C LEU A 150 -3.87 -7.03 6.59
N ALA A 151 -2.82 -7.83 6.46
CA ALA A 151 -2.93 -9.28 6.58
C ALA A 151 -3.38 -9.70 7.99
N PHE A 152 -2.87 -9.03 9.03
CA PHE A 152 -3.26 -9.26 10.41
C PHE A 152 -4.72 -8.82 10.68
N ASP A 153 -5.13 -7.68 10.14
CA ASP A 153 -6.51 -7.17 10.20
C ASP A 153 -7.51 -8.19 9.63
N LEU A 154 -7.15 -8.84 8.53
CA LEU A 154 -7.97 -9.85 7.86
C LEU A 154 -8.28 -11.04 8.78
N ILE A 155 -7.33 -11.47 9.61
CA ILE A 155 -7.54 -12.56 10.58
C ILE A 155 -8.68 -12.19 11.54
N PHE A 156 -8.70 -10.97 12.04
CA PHE A 156 -9.75 -10.49 12.94
C PHE A 156 -11.10 -10.27 12.26
N VAL A 157 -11.14 -10.10 10.94
CA VAL A 157 -12.39 -10.00 10.16
C VAL A 157 -13.03 -11.38 9.97
N PHE A 158 -12.22 -12.41 9.75
CA PHE A 158 -12.69 -13.78 9.48
C PHE A 158 -12.86 -14.66 10.73
N LEU A 159 -12.08 -14.43 11.79
CA LEU A 159 -12.13 -15.24 13.01
C LEU A 159 -13.50 -15.20 13.73
N PRO A 160 -14.16 -14.04 13.93
CA PRO A 160 -15.36 -13.97 14.76
C PRO A 160 -16.58 -14.67 14.16
N PRO A 161 -16.89 -14.53 12.86
CA PRO A 161 -17.97 -15.29 12.23
C PRO A 161 -17.81 -16.81 12.30
N LEU A 162 -16.57 -17.34 12.39
CA LEU A 162 -16.33 -18.77 12.47
C LEU A 162 -16.72 -19.40 13.82
N PHE A 163 -16.77 -18.60 14.89
CA PHE A 163 -17.05 -19.10 16.25
C PHE A 163 -18.38 -18.58 16.83
N LEU A 164 -18.96 -17.51 16.28
CA LEU A 164 -20.10 -16.78 16.86
C LEU A 164 -21.19 -16.52 15.81
N ASP A 165 -21.64 -17.59 15.15
CA ASP A 165 -22.63 -17.53 14.05
C ASP A 165 -24.10 -17.54 14.55
N GLY A 166 -24.31 -17.61 15.87
CA GLY A 166 -25.63 -17.67 16.49
C GLY A 166 -26.30 -16.29 16.61
N PRO A 167 -27.64 -16.18 16.44
CA PRO A 167 -28.37 -14.92 16.57
C PRO A 167 -28.31 -14.30 17.98
N HIS A 168 -28.02 -15.12 19.01
CA HIS A 168 -27.82 -14.65 20.39
C HIS A 168 -26.43 -14.06 20.65
N ASP A 169 -25.46 -14.29 19.75
CA ASP A 169 -24.05 -13.93 19.95
C ASP A 169 -23.67 -12.57 19.33
N MET A 170 -24.65 -11.88 18.73
CA MET A 170 -24.44 -10.61 18.03
C MET A 170 -23.77 -9.53 18.88
N ARG A 171 -24.15 -9.43 20.15
CA ARG A 171 -23.60 -8.43 21.08
C ARG A 171 -22.13 -8.73 21.37
N SER A 172 -21.78 -10.00 21.54
CA SER A 172 -20.41 -10.47 21.74
C SER A 172 -19.55 -10.22 20.50
N LEU A 173 -20.11 -10.45 19.32
CA LEU A 173 -19.47 -10.17 18.03
C LEU A 173 -19.15 -8.67 17.85
N GLN A 174 -20.06 -7.77 18.27
CA GLN A 174 -19.84 -6.33 18.24
C GLN A 174 -18.70 -5.89 19.17
N TRP A 175 -18.70 -6.35 20.42
CA TRP A 175 -17.62 -6.03 21.37
C TRP A 175 -16.26 -6.54 20.90
N PHE A 176 -16.21 -7.75 20.34
CA PHE A 176 -15.00 -8.29 19.74
C PHE A 176 -14.52 -7.41 18.57
N THR A 177 -15.43 -6.98 17.70
CA THR A 177 -15.11 -6.11 16.56
C THR A 177 -14.54 -4.76 17.03
N VAL A 178 -15.12 -4.16 18.07
CA VAL A 178 -14.62 -2.91 18.67
C VAL A 178 -13.22 -3.10 19.24
N ALA A 179 -12.99 -4.17 20.02
CA ALA A 179 -11.68 -4.47 20.58
C ALA A 179 -10.62 -4.69 19.49
N ALA A 180 -10.96 -5.45 18.44
CA ALA A 180 -10.09 -5.67 17.30
C ALA A 180 -9.75 -4.37 16.55
N ASN A 181 -10.72 -3.47 16.38
CA ASN A 181 -10.49 -2.16 15.74
C ASN A 181 -9.53 -1.29 16.56
N ILE A 182 -9.63 -1.30 17.90
CA ILE A 182 -8.70 -0.58 18.77
C ILE A 182 -7.28 -1.13 18.62
N VAL A 183 -7.13 -2.47 18.61
CA VAL A 183 -5.82 -3.12 18.43
C VAL A 183 -5.21 -2.75 17.07
N VAL A 184 -5.99 -2.80 15.99
CA VAL A 184 -5.51 -2.46 14.65
C VAL A 184 -5.16 -0.98 14.54
N ALA A 185 -5.95 -0.09 15.15
CA ALA A 185 -5.63 1.33 15.20
C ALA A 185 -4.31 1.59 15.95
N LEU A 186 -4.08 0.91 17.09
CA LEU A 186 -2.82 0.99 17.82
C LEU A 186 -1.65 0.44 16.99
N LEU A 187 -1.84 -0.67 16.28
CA LEU A 187 -0.82 -1.23 15.40
C LEU A 187 -0.49 -0.30 14.23
N LEU A 188 -1.49 0.34 13.62
CA LEU A 188 -1.28 1.35 12.58
C LEU A 188 -0.50 2.57 13.10
N VAL A 189 -0.90 3.09 14.26
CA VAL A 189 -0.19 4.22 14.88
C VAL A 189 1.24 3.84 15.23
N ALA A 190 1.47 2.65 15.78
CA ALA A 190 2.80 2.14 16.08
C ALA A 190 3.62 1.91 14.79
N ALA A 191 3.01 1.39 13.74
CA ALA A 191 3.63 1.19 12.44
C ALA A 191 4.06 2.53 11.81
N ILE A 192 3.17 3.52 11.79
CA ILE A 192 3.45 4.86 11.29
C ILE A 192 4.54 5.51 12.15
N SER A 193 4.45 5.40 13.47
CA SER A 193 5.47 5.92 14.40
C SER A 193 6.84 5.26 14.18
N MET A 194 6.89 3.94 13.98
CA MET A 194 8.12 3.22 13.62
C MET A 194 8.66 3.62 12.26
N ALA A 195 7.80 3.85 11.26
CA ALA A 195 8.22 4.36 9.97
C ALA A 195 8.89 5.75 10.11
N PHE A 196 8.25 6.69 10.82
CA PHE A 196 8.82 8.01 11.11
C PHE A 196 10.05 7.96 12.02
N HIS A 197 10.12 7.02 12.97
CA HIS A 197 11.28 6.89 13.85
C HIS A 197 12.45 6.18 13.16
N SER A 198 12.17 5.30 12.19
CA SER A 198 13.19 4.72 11.31
C SER A 198 13.83 5.76 10.39
N ASP A 199 13.16 6.90 10.14
CA ASP A 199 13.78 8.07 9.52
C ASP A 199 14.80 8.76 10.46
N PHE A 200 14.74 8.50 11.76
CA PHE A 200 15.68 9.00 12.77
C PHE A 200 16.81 8.01 13.08
N LEU A 201 16.80 6.79 12.52
CA LEU A 201 17.90 5.85 12.70
C LEU A 201 19.15 6.38 11.99
N PRO A 202 20.23 6.69 12.74
CA PRO A 202 21.43 7.27 12.17
C PRO A 202 22.02 6.33 11.11
N THR A 203 22.53 6.93 10.05
CA THR A 203 23.15 6.34 8.84
C THR A 203 24.18 5.23 9.09
N ARG A 204 24.61 4.99 10.33
CA ARG A 204 25.55 3.94 10.71
C ARG A 204 24.96 2.52 10.71
N LEU A 205 23.65 2.33 10.87
CA LEU A 205 23.04 0.98 10.84
C LEU A 205 22.72 0.47 9.42
N LYS A 206 22.73 1.34 8.40
CA LYS A 206 22.52 0.96 6.98
C LYS A 206 23.68 0.19 6.33
N ARG A 207 24.78 -0.06 7.05
CA ARG A 207 25.93 -0.85 6.54
C ARG A 207 25.90 -2.33 6.90
N PHE A 208 24.96 -2.77 7.73
CA PHE A 208 24.93 -4.15 8.26
C PHE A 208 23.69 -4.96 7.84
N ILE A 209 22.85 -4.41 6.96
CA ILE A 209 21.79 -5.13 6.23
C ILE A 209 22.09 -4.97 4.75
#